data_AF-A0A2E9BBU1-F1
#
_entry.id   AF-A0A2E9BBU1-F1
#
_cell.length_a   1.000
_cell.length_b   1.000
_cell.length_c   1.000
_cell.angle_alpha   90.00
_cell.angle_beta   90.00
_cell.angle_gamma   90.00
#
_symmetry.space_group_name_H-M   'P 1'
#
loop_
_entity.id
_entity.type
_entity.pdbx_description
1 polymer ?
#
loop_
_entity_poly.entity_id
_entity_poly.type
_entity_poly.pdbx_seq_one_letter_code
_entity_poly.pdbx_strand_id
1 'polypeptide(L)'
;MSGGLLEKAKNQDTGSATDEVEAVVEEVGVATDGGLLGRANAQSAGGEGMDPAMIKKGVAGSLAVLLVLFIGYQFVMGFTFGGYSISVSDVEVDEDDNNLRVQVFIGTPMFKSSPSGDMSMTISYGSDDVWTGSFAADSKLSWYEVSFSDFYQGNSRGASSDGSDIVYSVSVTLEGSDSESYPISGEISDRTIDSVDGELSQITQACDCDEKNDLDHLGVAVRVGAGALDPVQSNTTNLMMHVDSDYTITASIIHDGSSVYSFPTVSVDGASASWDGGSGIVENSWIELEGEGSSSNAFGEAISFVNRDDFYQGDDGCYIVEVTVIHSSPFGDDVTGTSSQGWKFFWEYNESRDTDNEDGSTDPYKPAESC
;
A
#
# COMPACT_ATOMS: atom_id res chain seq x y z
N MET A 1 42.63 -18.03 8.74
CA MET A 1 42.25 -18.97 9.82
C MET A 1 40.73 -19.05 9.82
N SER A 2 40.16 -20.27 9.75
CA SER A 2 38.72 -20.65 9.73
C SER A 2 37.88 -20.08 8.56
N GLY A 3 37.29 -20.79 7.58
CA GLY A 3 36.83 -22.19 7.43
C GLY A 3 35.34 -22.30 7.82
N GLY A 4 34.36 -22.66 6.97
CA GLY A 4 34.33 -23.05 5.56
C GLY A 4 32.92 -23.43 5.07
N LEU A 5 32.87 -24.14 3.94
CA LEU A 5 31.79 -25.02 3.44
C LEU A 5 30.54 -24.39 2.79
N LEU A 6 30.73 -23.69 1.67
CA LEU A 6 29.68 -23.51 0.64
C LEU A 6 30.32 -23.48 -0.75
N GLU A 7 31.03 -24.54 -1.12
CA GLU A 7 31.58 -24.69 -2.46
C GLU A 7 31.90 -26.16 -2.71
N LYS A 8 30.95 -26.86 -3.35
CA LYS A 8 31.15 -27.95 -4.31
C LYS A 8 29.82 -28.66 -4.57
N ALA A 9 29.19 -28.31 -5.69
CA ALA A 9 28.79 -29.25 -6.74
C ALA A 9 27.62 -28.67 -7.57
N LYS A 10 27.96 -27.75 -8.47
CA LYS A 10 27.21 -27.52 -9.71
C LYS A 10 28.04 -28.13 -10.84
N ASN A 11 27.36 -28.88 -11.71
CA ASN A 11 27.77 -29.52 -12.98
C ASN A 11 27.89 -31.04 -12.92
N GLN A 12 26.85 -31.72 -13.42
CA GLN A 12 26.89 -32.21 -14.81
C GLN A 12 25.50 -32.72 -15.20
N ASP A 13 24.88 -31.99 -16.12
CA ASP A 13 23.78 -32.46 -16.95
C ASP A 13 24.37 -32.69 -18.35
N THR A 14 24.19 -33.89 -18.90
CA THR A 14 24.26 -34.18 -20.34
C THR A 14 23.56 -35.51 -20.64
N GLY A 15 22.33 -35.44 -21.18
CA GLY A 15 22.05 -35.98 -22.51
C GLY A 15 21.31 -37.33 -22.67
N SER A 16 20.06 -37.21 -23.12
CA SER A 16 19.45 -37.87 -24.30
C SER A 16 18.64 -39.18 -24.18
N ALA A 17 17.36 -39.03 -24.61
CA ALA A 17 16.52 -39.92 -25.45
C ALA A 17 15.79 -41.17 -24.86
N THR A 18 14.45 -41.06 -24.86
CA THR A 18 13.39 -42.02 -25.32
C THR A 18 13.61 -43.54 -25.22
N ASP A 19 12.77 -44.26 -24.48
CA ASP A 19 11.65 -45.08 -25.03
C ASP A 19 10.91 -45.94 -23.97
N GLU A 20 9.59 -46.06 -24.20
CA GLU A 20 8.66 -47.19 -24.04
C GLU A 20 8.55 -48.09 -22.76
N VAL A 21 7.32 -48.08 -22.21
CA VAL A 21 6.38 -49.20 -21.93
C VAL A 21 6.84 -50.42 -21.11
N GLU A 22 6.18 -50.70 -19.98
CA GLU A 22 5.50 -52.00 -19.80
C GLU A 22 4.43 -51.98 -18.69
N ALA A 23 3.22 -52.37 -19.10
CA ALA A 23 2.12 -52.75 -18.23
C ALA A 23 2.25 -54.26 -17.93
N VAL A 24 2.12 -54.64 -16.66
CA VAL A 24 1.84 -56.04 -16.29
C VAL A 24 0.44 -56.11 -15.72
N VAL A 25 -0.42 -56.77 -16.51
CA VAL A 25 -1.71 -57.30 -16.11
C VAL A 25 -1.45 -58.63 -15.41
N GLU A 26 -1.95 -58.81 -14.19
CA GLU A 26 -2.38 -60.13 -13.72
C GLU A 26 -3.86 -60.04 -13.37
N GLU A 27 -4.62 -60.96 -13.96
CA GLU A 27 -6.07 -61.06 -13.86
C GLU A 27 -6.47 -62.30 -13.02
N VAL A 28 -7.61 -62.15 -12.33
CA VAL A 28 -8.54 -63.18 -11.83
C VAL A 28 -8.20 -63.90 -10.51
N GLY A 29 -9.07 -63.70 -9.51
CA GLY A 29 -9.14 -64.57 -8.35
C GLY A 29 -10.17 -64.23 -7.28
N VAL A 30 -11.45 -64.25 -7.63
CA VAL A 30 -12.61 -64.68 -6.79
C VAL A 30 -12.82 -64.01 -5.41
N ALA A 31 -13.99 -63.36 -5.33
CA ALA A 31 -14.73 -62.92 -4.16
C ALA A 31 -14.41 -63.60 -2.82
N THR A 32 -14.00 -62.82 -1.83
CA THR A 32 -14.35 -63.07 -0.43
C THR A 32 -14.86 -61.79 0.22
N ASP A 33 -16.17 -61.83 0.45
CA ASP A 33 -17.00 -60.91 1.19
C ASP A 33 -16.47 -60.76 2.63
N GLY A 34 -16.17 -59.53 3.08
CA GLY A 34 -15.49 -59.35 4.37
C GLY A 34 -15.33 -57.91 4.87
N GLY A 35 -16.04 -56.95 4.31
CA GLY A 35 -16.05 -55.56 4.79
C GLY A 35 -17.08 -55.36 5.90
N LEU A 36 -16.63 -54.79 7.03
CA LEU A 36 -17.24 -54.26 8.27
C LEU A 36 -18.72 -54.49 8.69
N LEU A 37 -19.61 -54.96 7.82
CA LEU A 37 -21.02 -55.30 8.11
C LEU A 37 -21.25 -56.81 8.31
N GLY A 38 -20.30 -57.66 7.89
CA GLY A 38 -20.39 -59.13 8.01
C GLY A 38 -19.99 -59.72 9.37
N ARG A 39 -19.53 -58.92 10.34
CA ARG A 39 -19.05 -59.41 11.65
C ARG A 39 -20.03 -59.22 12.82
N ALA A 40 -21.28 -58.85 12.55
CA ALA A 40 -22.27 -58.68 13.61
C ALA A 40 -23.04 -59.96 13.99
N ASN A 41 -22.79 -61.12 13.35
CA ASN A 41 -23.65 -62.28 13.55
C ASN A 41 -22.89 -63.61 13.65
N ALA A 42 -22.12 -63.81 14.73
CA ALA A 42 -21.77 -65.15 15.24
C ALA A 42 -21.02 -65.07 16.58
N GLN A 43 -21.73 -64.80 17.68
CA GLN A 43 -21.37 -65.43 18.96
C GLN A 43 -22.59 -65.49 19.88
N SER A 44 -23.45 -66.46 19.62
CA SER A 44 -24.37 -67.00 20.61
C SER A 44 -23.88 -68.40 20.98
N ALA A 45 -23.20 -68.50 22.11
CA ALA A 45 -23.09 -69.76 22.85
C ALA A 45 -22.97 -69.46 24.35
N GLY A 46 -24.12 -69.56 25.04
CA GLY A 46 -24.21 -69.94 26.44
C GLY A 46 -24.38 -68.81 27.46
N GLY A 47 -25.62 -68.62 27.95
CA GLY A 47 -25.87 -67.96 29.23
C GLY A 47 -27.13 -67.10 29.27
N GLU A 48 -28.22 -67.72 29.75
CA GLU A 48 -29.43 -67.16 30.41
C GLU A 48 -30.15 -65.92 29.84
N GLY A 49 -31.48 -66.01 29.82
CA GLY A 49 -32.38 -65.12 29.10
C GLY A 49 -32.16 -63.63 29.39
N MET A 50 -31.94 -62.87 28.31
CA MET A 50 -31.99 -61.42 28.32
C MET A 50 -33.16 -60.92 27.49
N ASP A 51 -34.01 -60.16 28.15
CA ASP A 51 -35.24 -59.56 27.67
C ASP A 51 -35.00 -58.74 26.36
N PRO A 52 -35.76 -58.94 25.27
CA PRO A 52 -35.55 -58.23 23.99
C PRO A 52 -35.66 -56.70 24.10
N ALA A 53 -36.21 -56.16 25.18
CA ALA A 53 -36.22 -54.74 25.49
C ALA A 53 -34.83 -54.18 25.89
N MET A 54 -33.94 -55.00 26.45
CA MET A 54 -32.59 -54.58 26.85
C MET A 54 -31.60 -54.54 25.68
N ILE A 55 -31.78 -55.39 24.66
CA ILE A 55 -30.96 -55.38 23.44
C ILE A 55 -31.23 -54.12 22.60
N LYS A 56 -32.50 -53.71 22.45
CA LYS A 56 -32.86 -52.45 21.76
C LYS A 56 -32.36 -51.21 22.50
N LYS A 57 -32.35 -51.22 23.84
CA LYS A 57 -31.79 -50.11 24.65
C LYS A 57 -30.26 -50.08 24.63
N GLY A 58 -29.60 -51.24 24.57
CA GLY A 58 -28.14 -51.35 24.47
C GLY A 58 -27.58 -50.86 23.13
N VAL A 59 -28.24 -51.20 22.02
CA VAL A 59 -27.86 -50.73 20.67
C VAL A 59 -28.16 -49.23 20.48
N ALA A 60 -29.29 -48.73 21.00
CA ALA A 60 -29.61 -47.30 20.97
C ALA A 60 -28.67 -46.48 21.86
N GLY A 61 -28.31 -47.00 23.04
CA GLY A 61 -27.35 -46.37 23.95
C GLY A 61 -25.93 -46.32 23.38
N SER A 62 -25.47 -47.39 22.72
CA SER A 62 -24.13 -47.42 22.11
C SER A 62 -24.00 -46.49 20.90
N LEU A 63 -25.05 -46.39 20.07
CA LEU A 63 -25.11 -45.43 18.97
C LEU A 63 -25.09 -43.98 19.45
N ALA A 64 -25.82 -43.66 20.53
CA ALA A 64 -25.82 -42.31 21.10
C ALA A 64 -24.44 -41.91 21.67
N VAL A 65 -23.74 -42.84 22.34
CA VAL A 65 -22.39 -42.59 22.87
C VAL A 65 -21.36 -42.45 21.75
N LEU A 66 -21.43 -43.27 20.70
CA LEU A 66 -20.58 -43.13 19.53
C LEU A 66 -20.82 -41.82 18.78
N LEU A 67 -22.06 -41.35 18.70
CA LEU A 67 -22.40 -40.06 18.10
C LEU A 67 -21.80 -38.90 18.91
N VAL A 68 -21.90 -38.94 20.24
CA VAL A 68 -21.32 -37.91 21.13
C VAL A 68 -19.79 -37.93 21.07
N LEU A 69 -19.17 -39.11 21.02
CA LEU A 69 -17.71 -39.23 20.86
C LEU A 69 -17.24 -38.80 19.47
N PHE A 70 -18.03 -39.07 18.43
CA PHE A 70 -17.77 -38.57 17.09
C PHE A 70 -17.86 -37.04 17.06
N ILE A 71 -18.92 -36.45 17.61
CA ILE A 71 -19.08 -34.99 17.75
C ILE A 71 -17.90 -34.39 18.54
N GLY A 72 -17.52 -35.00 19.66
CA GLY A 72 -16.37 -34.57 20.47
C GLY A 72 -15.04 -34.68 19.73
N TYR A 73 -14.82 -35.75 18.96
CA TYR A 73 -13.61 -35.94 18.15
C TYR A 73 -13.51 -34.91 17.01
N GLN A 74 -14.63 -34.55 16.38
CA GLN A 74 -14.62 -33.54 15.33
C GLN A 74 -14.34 -32.12 15.85
N PHE A 75 -14.83 -31.79 17.03
CA PHE A 75 -14.56 -30.49 17.69
C PHE A 75 -13.05 -30.29 17.95
N VAL A 76 -12.33 -31.37 18.28
CA VAL A 76 -10.87 -31.35 18.52
C VAL A 76 -10.05 -31.24 17.23
N MET A 77 -10.60 -31.69 16.10
CA MET A 77 -9.92 -31.72 14.79
C MET A 77 -10.20 -30.48 13.91
N GLY A 78 -10.98 -29.51 14.41
CA GLY A 78 -11.33 -28.29 13.66
C GLY A 78 -12.38 -28.50 12.57
N PHE A 79 -13.06 -29.65 12.53
CA PHE A 79 -14.20 -29.86 11.65
C PHE A 79 -15.44 -29.23 12.29
N THR A 80 -15.95 -28.16 11.68
CA THR A 80 -17.22 -27.57 12.11
C THR A 80 -18.35 -28.50 11.67
N PHE A 81 -19.31 -28.74 12.58
CA PHE A 81 -20.58 -29.40 12.27
C PHE A 81 -21.59 -28.44 11.59
N GLY A 82 -21.13 -27.27 11.13
CA GLY A 82 -21.94 -26.17 10.59
C GLY A 82 -21.55 -25.79 9.17
N GLY A 83 -21.83 -24.55 8.77
CA GLY A 83 -21.53 -24.00 7.44
C GLY A 83 -20.02 -23.88 7.14
N TYR A 84 -19.68 -23.09 6.11
CA TYR A 84 -18.31 -22.78 5.76
C TYR A 84 -17.57 -22.02 6.88
N SER A 85 -16.24 -22.14 6.93
CA SER A 85 -15.37 -21.25 7.72
C SER A 85 -14.69 -20.31 6.74
N ILE A 86 -14.88 -19.01 6.87
CA ILE A 86 -14.41 -18.02 5.89
C ILE A 86 -13.48 -17.04 6.58
N SER A 87 -12.36 -16.71 5.95
CA SER A 87 -11.46 -15.67 6.41
C SER A 87 -10.84 -14.96 5.22
N VAL A 88 -10.72 -13.64 5.29
CA VAL A 88 -9.82 -12.90 4.41
C VAL A 88 -8.41 -13.12 4.93
N SER A 89 -7.52 -13.63 4.09
CA SER A 89 -6.14 -13.93 4.47
C SER A 89 -5.18 -12.81 4.12
N ASP A 90 -5.44 -12.08 3.03
CA ASP A 90 -4.57 -11.03 2.55
C ASP A 90 -5.31 -10.02 1.67
N VAL A 91 -4.75 -8.83 1.54
CA VAL A 91 -5.21 -7.76 0.65
C VAL A 91 -4.01 -7.09 -0.01
N GLU A 92 -4.10 -6.91 -1.31
CA GLU A 92 -3.07 -6.28 -2.15
C GLU A 92 -3.76 -5.30 -3.10
N VAL A 93 -2.98 -4.42 -3.72
CA VAL A 93 -3.48 -3.59 -4.83
C VAL A 93 -2.76 -3.97 -6.11
N ASP A 94 -3.55 -4.12 -7.16
CA ASP A 94 -3.08 -4.11 -8.52
C ASP A 94 -3.02 -2.65 -8.98
N GLU A 95 -1.81 -2.10 -9.03
CA GLU A 95 -1.59 -0.70 -9.41
C GLU A 95 -1.83 -0.48 -10.92
N ASP A 96 -1.65 -1.51 -11.76
CA ASP A 96 -1.84 -1.39 -13.22
C ASP A 96 -3.32 -1.14 -13.58
N ASP A 97 -4.24 -1.85 -12.90
CA ASP A 97 -5.68 -1.79 -13.17
C ASP A 97 -6.46 -1.03 -12.08
N ASN A 98 -5.79 -0.51 -11.05
CA ASN A 98 -6.41 0.13 -9.88
C ASN A 98 -7.48 -0.76 -9.23
N ASN A 99 -7.11 -2.01 -8.96
CA ASN A 99 -7.99 -3.00 -8.32
C ASN A 99 -7.49 -3.40 -6.94
N LEU A 100 -8.39 -3.40 -5.96
CA LEU A 100 -8.16 -4.09 -4.69
C LEU A 100 -8.28 -5.60 -4.93
N ARG A 101 -7.20 -6.33 -4.64
CA ARG A 101 -7.15 -7.79 -4.69
C ARG A 101 -7.32 -8.32 -3.28
N VAL A 102 -8.33 -9.16 -3.08
CA VAL A 102 -8.66 -9.76 -1.77
C VAL A 102 -8.48 -11.26 -1.84
N GLN A 103 -7.62 -11.81 -1.00
CA GLN A 103 -7.44 -13.25 -0.87
C GLN A 103 -8.41 -13.80 0.18
N VAL A 104 -9.27 -14.73 -0.24
CA VAL A 104 -10.24 -15.35 0.66
C VAL A 104 -9.94 -16.83 0.80
N PHE A 105 -9.82 -17.28 2.05
CA PHE A 105 -9.73 -18.68 2.43
C PHE A 105 -11.09 -19.22 2.87
N ILE A 106 -11.47 -20.37 2.32
CA ILE A 106 -12.75 -21.04 2.61
C ILE A 106 -12.49 -22.47 3.09
N GLY A 107 -12.68 -22.68 4.38
CA GLY A 107 -12.75 -23.99 5.02
C GLY A 107 -14.10 -24.67 4.73
N THR A 108 -14.05 -25.91 4.24
CA THR A 108 -15.26 -26.66 3.88
C THR A 108 -15.77 -27.50 5.06
N PRO A 109 -17.10 -27.64 5.21
CA PRO A 109 -17.67 -28.53 6.21
C PRO A 109 -17.33 -29.99 5.90
N MET A 110 -17.40 -30.86 6.91
CA MET A 110 -16.98 -32.27 6.86
C MET A 110 -17.52 -33.08 5.67
N PHE A 111 -18.69 -32.72 5.15
CA PHE A 111 -19.38 -33.43 4.07
C PHE A 111 -19.27 -32.76 2.70
N LYS A 112 -18.58 -31.61 2.58
CA LYS A 112 -18.29 -30.95 1.30
C LYS A 112 -16.78 -31.00 1.03
N SER A 113 -16.39 -31.54 -0.12
CA SER A 113 -14.98 -31.63 -0.52
C SER A 113 -14.40 -30.30 -1.00
N SER A 114 -15.26 -29.43 -1.55
CA SER A 114 -14.90 -28.13 -2.10
C SER A 114 -15.96 -27.08 -1.74
N PRO A 115 -15.57 -25.80 -1.65
CA PRO A 115 -16.54 -24.71 -1.65
C PRO A 115 -17.25 -24.66 -3.01
N SER A 116 -18.47 -24.14 -2.98
CA SER A 116 -19.33 -24.00 -4.15
C SER A 116 -20.45 -23.04 -3.80
N GLY A 117 -20.90 -22.24 -4.76
CA GLY A 117 -21.99 -21.27 -4.59
C GLY A 117 -21.51 -19.83 -4.75
N ASP A 118 -22.44 -18.91 -4.56
CA ASP A 118 -22.18 -17.47 -4.70
C ASP A 118 -21.85 -16.87 -3.33
N MET A 119 -20.63 -16.35 -3.24
CA MET A 119 -20.08 -15.66 -2.10
C MET A 119 -20.35 -14.16 -2.25
N SER A 120 -20.93 -13.54 -1.23
CA SER A 120 -21.09 -12.09 -1.15
C SER A 120 -19.86 -11.49 -0.48
N MET A 121 -19.21 -10.53 -1.12
CA MET A 121 -18.15 -9.73 -0.52
C MET A 121 -18.66 -8.31 -0.33
N THR A 122 -18.41 -7.75 0.85
CA THR A 122 -18.78 -6.38 1.20
C THR A 122 -17.51 -5.62 1.57
N ILE A 123 -17.34 -4.45 0.97
CA ILE A 123 -16.34 -3.47 1.37
C ILE A 123 -17.07 -2.36 2.12
N SER A 124 -16.60 -2.07 3.32
CA SER A 124 -17.13 -1.00 4.17
C SER A 124 -16.08 0.09 4.34
N TYR A 125 -16.52 1.34 4.49
CA TYR A 125 -15.70 2.51 4.81
C TYR A 125 -16.21 3.12 6.11
N GLY A 126 -15.46 2.93 7.20
CA GLY A 126 -15.95 3.22 8.55
C GLY A 126 -17.17 2.34 8.88
N SER A 127 -18.32 2.95 9.14
CA SER A 127 -19.57 2.24 9.46
C SER A 127 -20.44 1.90 8.25
N ASP A 128 -20.11 2.43 7.07
CA ASP A 128 -20.98 2.38 5.90
C ASP A 128 -20.48 1.32 4.90
N ASP A 129 -21.40 0.49 4.40
CA ASP A 129 -21.11 -0.44 3.31
C ASP A 129 -21.09 0.34 1.99
N VAL A 130 -19.91 0.47 1.39
CA VAL A 130 -19.69 1.25 0.16
C VAL A 130 -19.79 0.40 -1.09
N TRP A 131 -19.58 -0.92 -0.96
CA TRP A 131 -19.69 -1.85 -2.07
C TRP A 131 -20.11 -3.23 -1.61
N THR A 132 -20.90 -3.92 -2.44
CA THR A 132 -21.22 -5.33 -2.25
C THR A 132 -21.27 -6.01 -3.61
N GLY A 133 -20.51 -7.09 -3.76
CA GLY A 133 -20.45 -7.89 -4.98
C GLY A 133 -20.62 -9.37 -4.69
N SER A 134 -20.82 -10.14 -5.76
CA SER A 134 -21.01 -11.58 -5.71
C SER A 134 -19.96 -12.28 -6.57
N PHE A 135 -19.31 -13.30 -6.01
CA PHE A 135 -18.29 -14.10 -6.66
C PHE A 135 -18.58 -15.59 -6.53
N ALA A 136 -18.16 -16.39 -7.51
CA ALA A 136 -18.24 -17.84 -7.40
C ALA A 136 -17.14 -18.39 -6.47
N ALA A 137 -17.54 -19.16 -5.47
CA ALA A 137 -16.61 -19.83 -4.55
C ALA A 137 -16.17 -21.19 -5.12
N ASP A 138 -15.21 -21.19 -6.02
CA ASP A 138 -14.78 -22.41 -6.73
C ASP A 138 -13.57 -23.13 -6.09
N SER A 139 -12.90 -22.46 -5.15
CA SER A 139 -11.65 -22.93 -4.56
C SER A 139 -11.54 -22.55 -3.08
N LYS A 140 -10.68 -23.27 -2.34
CA LYS A 140 -10.44 -23.01 -0.92
C LYS A 140 -9.60 -21.76 -0.68
N LEU A 141 -8.88 -21.26 -1.68
CA LEU A 141 -8.06 -20.06 -1.60
C LEU A 141 -8.03 -19.39 -2.96
N SER A 142 -8.67 -18.24 -3.08
CA SER A 142 -8.75 -17.49 -4.34
C SER A 142 -8.55 -16.00 -4.10
N TRP A 143 -7.99 -15.32 -5.10
CA TRP A 143 -7.99 -13.87 -5.20
C TRP A 143 -9.25 -13.41 -5.92
N TYR A 144 -9.85 -12.34 -5.43
CA TYR A 144 -10.98 -11.65 -6.04
C TYR A 144 -10.61 -10.18 -6.19
N GLU A 145 -11.08 -9.56 -7.25
CA GLU A 145 -10.67 -8.20 -7.62
C GLU A 145 -11.88 -7.28 -7.62
N VAL A 146 -11.70 -6.09 -7.06
CA VAL A 146 -12.71 -5.05 -7.00
C VAL A 146 -12.06 -3.74 -7.41
N SER A 147 -12.63 -3.05 -8.40
CA SER A 147 -12.07 -1.78 -8.85
C SER A 147 -12.25 -0.71 -7.78
N PHE A 148 -11.20 0.08 -7.52
CA PHE A 148 -11.33 1.26 -6.65
C PHE A 148 -12.44 2.21 -7.13
N SER A 149 -12.70 2.27 -8.44
CA SER A 149 -13.78 3.12 -8.98
C SER A 149 -15.19 2.74 -8.51
N ASP A 150 -15.38 1.50 -8.03
CA ASP A 150 -16.67 1.02 -7.56
C ASP A 150 -16.95 1.33 -6.09
N PHE A 151 -15.92 1.58 -5.27
CA PHE A 151 -16.07 1.67 -3.81
C PHE A 151 -15.32 2.81 -3.13
N TYR A 152 -14.34 3.43 -3.78
CA TYR A 152 -13.49 4.43 -3.15
C TYR A 152 -14.29 5.71 -2.80
N GLN A 153 -14.25 6.10 -1.53
CA GLN A 153 -14.90 7.29 -0.96
C GLN A 153 -13.91 8.29 -0.34
N GLY A 154 -12.60 8.04 -0.45
CA GLY A 154 -11.54 8.84 0.18
C GLY A 154 -10.58 8.01 1.06
N ASN A 155 -9.62 8.69 1.68
CA ASN A 155 -8.54 8.09 2.48
C ASN A 155 -9.03 7.49 3.81
N SER A 156 -8.38 6.42 4.26
CA SER A 156 -8.53 5.75 5.57
C SER A 156 -7.85 6.48 6.74
N ARG A 157 -7.78 7.82 6.69
CA ARG A 157 -7.05 8.65 7.68
C ARG A 157 -7.94 9.70 8.34
N GLY A 158 -9.21 9.37 8.58
CA GLY A 158 -10.17 10.28 9.19
C GLY A 158 -10.79 9.73 10.47
N ALA A 159 -11.52 10.60 11.17
CA ALA A 159 -12.46 10.18 12.20
C ALA A 159 -13.88 10.39 11.68
N SER A 160 -14.72 9.37 11.82
CA SER A 160 -16.14 9.44 11.50
C SER A 160 -16.85 10.38 12.47
N SER A 161 -18.07 10.76 12.13
CA SER A 161 -18.93 11.64 12.95
C SER A 161 -19.20 11.11 14.36
N ASP A 162 -19.06 9.81 14.57
CA ASP A 162 -19.22 9.13 15.86
C ASP A 162 -17.89 8.97 16.63
N GLY A 163 -16.77 9.45 16.07
CA GLY A 163 -15.44 9.38 16.64
C GLY A 163 -14.71 8.06 16.43
N SER A 164 -15.27 7.14 15.62
CA SER A 164 -14.55 5.94 15.15
C SER A 164 -13.56 6.29 14.03
N ASP A 165 -12.53 5.46 13.87
CA ASP A 165 -11.59 5.61 12.76
C ASP A 165 -12.28 5.26 11.43
N ILE A 166 -12.07 6.09 10.42
CA ILE A 166 -12.51 5.81 9.06
C ILE A 166 -11.47 4.91 8.42
N VAL A 167 -11.82 3.63 8.25
CA VAL A 167 -10.94 2.59 7.70
C VAL A 167 -11.74 1.74 6.72
N TYR A 168 -11.14 1.36 5.59
CA TYR A 168 -11.76 0.34 4.74
C TYR A 168 -11.65 -1.04 5.36
N SER A 169 -12.71 -1.84 5.25
CA SER A 169 -12.67 -3.23 5.69
C SER A 169 -13.43 -4.14 4.75
N VAL A 170 -13.03 -5.41 4.71
CA VAL A 170 -13.66 -6.43 3.87
C VAL A 170 -14.30 -7.49 4.74
N SER A 171 -15.54 -7.84 4.41
CA SER A 171 -16.23 -9.01 4.98
C SER A 171 -16.83 -9.86 3.88
N VAL A 172 -16.99 -11.15 4.17
CA VAL A 172 -17.37 -12.14 3.18
C VAL A 172 -18.40 -13.10 3.77
N THR A 173 -19.48 -13.33 3.03
CA THR A 173 -20.56 -14.26 3.41
C THR A 173 -20.75 -15.34 2.36
N LEU A 174 -20.85 -16.60 2.76
CA LEU A 174 -21.18 -17.74 1.89
C LEU A 174 -22.16 -18.68 2.58
N GLU A 175 -23.33 -18.89 1.98
CA GLU A 175 -24.39 -19.78 2.49
C GLU A 175 -24.75 -19.54 3.98
N GLY A 176 -24.70 -18.28 4.43
CA GLY A 176 -25.01 -17.89 5.81
C GLY A 176 -23.88 -18.10 6.81
N SER A 177 -22.68 -18.45 6.35
CA SER A 177 -21.44 -18.30 7.12
C SER A 177 -20.79 -16.97 6.79
N ASP A 178 -20.33 -16.25 7.80
CA ASP A 178 -19.68 -14.95 7.66
C ASP A 178 -18.20 -15.04 8.07
N SER A 179 -17.35 -14.23 7.43
CA SER A 179 -16.00 -13.96 7.88
C SER A 179 -16.00 -12.90 8.98
N GLU A 180 -14.90 -12.83 9.74
CA GLU A 180 -14.59 -11.60 10.47
C GLU A 180 -14.30 -10.47 9.47
N SER A 181 -14.52 -9.22 9.90
CA SER A 181 -14.15 -8.05 9.11
C SER A 181 -12.63 -7.88 9.14
N TYR A 182 -12.03 -7.76 7.95
CA TYR A 182 -10.59 -7.60 7.77
C TYR A 182 -10.28 -6.14 7.44
N PRO A 183 -9.52 -5.41 8.28
CA PRO A 183 -9.16 -4.03 8.02
C PRO A 183 -8.10 -3.93 6.93
N ILE A 184 -8.26 -2.97 6.02
CA ILE A 184 -7.28 -2.64 4.98
C ILE A 184 -6.39 -1.53 5.52
N SER A 185 -5.07 -1.69 5.39
CA SER A 185 -4.10 -0.66 5.80
C SER A 185 -4.30 0.63 5.01
N GLY A 186 -4.13 1.79 5.68
CA GLY A 186 -4.08 3.09 5.01
C GLY A 186 -3.00 3.14 3.93
N GLU A 187 -1.87 2.48 4.15
CA GLU A 187 -0.75 2.44 3.20
C GLU A 187 -1.16 2.05 1.77
N ILE A 188 -2.16 1.16 1.62
CA ILE A 188 -2.67 0.74 0.30
C ILE A 188 -4.07 1.27 -0.03
N SER A 189 -4.76 1.87 0.94
CA SER A 189 -6.13 2.36 0.75
C SER A 189 -6.24 3.88 0.68
N ASP A 190 -5.19 4.61 1.06
CA ASP A 190 -5.09 6.06 0.87
C ASP A 190 -4.62 6.34 -0.55
N ARG A 191 -5.46 6.99 -1.34
CA ARG A 191 -5.20 7.25 -2.76
C ARG A 191 -5.40 8.73 -3.14
N THR A 192 -6.02 9.53 -2.29
CA THR A 192 -6.28 10.95 -2.56
C THR A 192 -5.21 11.83 -1.95
N ILE A 193 -4.53 12.62 -2.78
CA ILE A 193 -3.79 13.79 -2.31
C ILE A 193 -4.78 14.91 -1.94
N ASP A 194 -4.67 15.43 -0.73
CA ASP A 194 -5.51 16.52 -0.22
C ASP A 194 -4.71 17.77 0.20
N SER A 195 -3.39 17.66 0.16
CA SER A 195 -2.47 18.71 0.58
C SER A 195 -1.26 18.77 -0.32
N VAL A 196 -0.84 20.00 -0.59
CA VAL A 196 0.36 20.32 -1.36
C VAL A 196 1.16 21.39 -0.63
N ASP A 197 2.47 21.39 -0.85
CA ASP A 197 3.36 22.43 -0.34
C ASP A 197 4.54 22.63 -1.30
N GLY A 198 5.32 23.69 -1.09
CA GLY A 198 6.55 23.94 -1.84
C GLY A 198 7.57 24.66 -0.99
N GLU A 199 8.84 24.45 -1.30
CA GLU A 199 9.94 25.11 -0.59
C GLU A 199 11.02 25.57 -1.57
N LEU A 200 11.56 26.74 -1.25
CA LEU A 200 12.65 27.38 -1.96
C LEU A 200 13.86 27.47 -1.01
N SER A 201 14.97 26.90 -1.43
CA SER A 201 16.25 26.99 -0.73
C SER A 201 17.24 27.80 -1.56
N GLN A 202 17.74 28.90 -1.00
CA GLN A 202 18.68 29.78 -1.69
C GLN A 202 20.03 29.08 -1.92
N ILE A 203 20.56 29.18 -3.14
CA ILE A 203 21.89 28.68 -3.50
C ILE A 203 22.84 29.85 -3.70
N THR A 204 23.91 29.86 -2.93
CA THR A 204 24.95 30.91 -2.97
C THR A 204 26.32 30.30 -3.18
N GLN A 205 27.20 31.06 -3.84
CA GLN A 205 28.61 30.71 -4.02
C GLN A 205 29.48 31.90 -3.63
N ALA A 206 30.59 31.63 -2.94
CA ALA A 206 31.61 32.66 -2.77
C ALA A 206 32.32 32.89 -4.11
N CYS A 207 32.44 34.14 -4.54
CA CYS A 207 33.21 34.55 -5.72
C CYS A 207 34.32 35.53 -5.34
N ASP A 208 35.30 35.72 -6.23
CA ASP A 208 36.30 36.80 -6.13
C ASP A 208 35.82 37.91 -7.06
N CYS A 209 34.83 38.65 -6.57
CA CYS A 209 33.95 39.50 -7.37
C CYS A 209 33.80 40.82 -6.64
N ASP A 210 34.70 41.77 -6.97
CA ASP A 210 34.78 43.10 -6.35
C ASP A 210 33.42 43.83 -6.32
N GLU A 211 32.53 43.54 -7.26
CA GLU A 211 31.21 44.18 -7.40
C GLU A 211 30.10 43.50 -6.57
N LYS A 212 30.34 42.31 -5.98
CA LYS A 212 29.30 41.51 -5.29
C LYS A 212 29.65 41.09 -3.86
N ASN A 213 30.59 41.78 -3.20
CA ASN A 213 31.02 41.45 -1.83
C ASN A 213 31.42 39.98 -1.65
N ASP A 214 32.11 39.42 -2.65
CA ASP A 214 32.55 38.02 -2.68
C ASP A 214 31.42 36.98 -2.54
N LEU A 215 30.17 37.35 -2.84
CA LEU A 215 28.99 36.47 -2.75
C LEU A 215 28.14 36.56 -4.02
N ASP A 216 27.91 35.42 -4.65
CA ASP A 216 27.01 35.28 -5.80
C ASP A 216 25.78 34.46 -5.43
N HIS A 217 24.58 35.00 -5.68
CA HIS A 217 23.35 34.22 -5.60
C HIS A 217 23.11 33.52 -6.93
N LEU A 218 23.33 32.21 -6.96
CA LEU A 218 23.20 31.42 -8.17
C LEU A 218 21.73 31.14 -8.52
N GLY A 219 20.86 31.02 -7.53
CA GLY A 219 19.45 30.69 -7.74
C GLY A 219 18.77 30.03 -6.55
N VAL A 220 17.79 29.16 -6.83
CA VAL A 220 17.03 28.42 -5.81
C VAL A 220 16.91 26.93 -6.14
N ALA A 221 17.17 26.08 -5.14
CA ALA A 221 16.74 24.68 -5.18
C ALA A 221 15.26 24.63 -4.76
N VAL A 222 14.46 23.81 -5.46
CA VAL A 222 13.02 23.76 -5.28
C VAL A 222 12.59 22.33 -4.97
N ARG A 223 11.76 22.19 -3.93
CA ARG A 223 11.06 20.94 -3.66
C ARG A 223 9.56 21.20 -3.57
N VAL A 224 8.77 20.25 -4.04
CA VAL A 224 7.32 20.27 -3.95
C VAL A 224 6.85 19.07 -3.16
N GLY A 225 5.85 19.30 -2.32
CA GLY A 225 5.21 18.28 -1.51
C GLY A 225 3.80 18.01 -2.02
N ALA A 226 3.41 16.74 -2.10
CA ALA A 226 2.07 16.30 -2.45
C ALA A 226 1.75 15.04 -1.65
N GLY A 227 0.68 15.09 -0.86
CA GLY A 227 0.28 13.97 -0.02
C GLY A 227 -1.05 14.18 0.69
N ALA A 228 -1.30 13.34 1.68
CA ALA A 228 -2.45 13.48 2.57
C ALA A 228 -1.98 14.06 3.91
N LEU A 229 -2.68 15.05 4.45
CA LEU A 229 -2.37 15.58 5.78
C LEU A 229 -2.55 14.51 6.85
N ASP A 230 -1.60 14.40 7.77
CA ASP A 230 -1.77 13.57 8.97
C ASP A 230 -2.92 14.16 9.82
N PRO A 231 -4.03 13.43 10.02
CA PRO A 231 -5.17 13.93 10.80
C PRO A 231 -4.81 14.28 12.24
N VAL A 232 -3.80 13.62 12.82
CA VAL A 232 -3.36 13.83 14.20
C VAL A 232 -2.45 15.05 14.30
N GLN A 233 -1.59 15.25 13.31
CA GLN A 233 -0.55 16.29 13.34
C GLN A 233 -0.84 17.53 12.48
N SER A 234 -1.95 17.53 11.72
CA SER A 234 -2.31 18.63 10.81
C SER A 234 -2.35 20.00 11.48
N ASN A 235 -2.64 20.09 12.78
CA ASN A 235 -2.72 21.34 13.52
C ASN A 235 -1.39 21.82 14.14
N THR A 236 -0.31 21.06 14.00
CA THR A 236 0.98 21.37 14.65
C THR A 236 2.17 21.35 13.70
N THR A 237 2.21 20.45 12.72
CA THR A 237 3.39 20.26 11.86
C THR A 237 3.10 20.30 10.37
N ASN A 238 1.82 20.36 9.95
CA ASN A 238 1.40 20.21 8.55
C ASN A 238 2.07 19.01 7.86
N LEU A 239 2.28 17.92 8.62
CA LEU A 239 2.95 16.74 8.10
C LEU A 239 2.10 16.12 6.99
N MET A 240 2.66 16.11 5.79
CA MET A 240 2.10 15.37 4.66
C MET A 240 2.65 13.96 4.65
N MET A 241 1.76 13.00 4.55
CA MET A 241 2.05 11.60 4.46
C MET A 241 1.92 11.13 3.01
N HIS A 242 2.81 10.22 2.62
CA HIS A 242 2.84 9.72 1.24
C HIS A 242 1.54 8.98 0.93
N VAL A 243 1.12 9.13 -0.33
CA VAL A 243 -0.05 8.51 -0.94
C VAL A 243 0.49 7.77 -2.16
N ASP A 244 0.33 6.45 -2.16
CA ASP A 244 0.77 5.60 -3.27
C ASP A 244 -0.32 5.65 -4.34
N SER A 245 -0.21 6.56 -5.30
CA SER A 245 -1.21 6.77 -6.36
C SER A 245 -0.59 7.50 -7.55
N ASP A 246 -1.28 7.44 -8.67
CA ASP A 246 -0.88 8.10 -9.90
C ASP A 246 -1.51 9.48 -10.03
N TYR A 247 -0.66 10.49 -10.25
CA TYR A 247 -1.09 11.87 -10.40
C TYR A 247 -0.08 12.68 -11.18
N THR A 248 -0.47 13.89 -11.61
CA THR A 248 0.45 14.84 -12.21
C THR A 248 0.57 16.09 -11.35
N ILE A 249 1.78 16.64 -11.26
CA ILE A 249 2.07 17.90 -10.60
C ILE A 249 2.43 18.94 -11.66
N THR A 250 1.87 20.14 -11.51
CA THR A 250 2.37 21.35 -12.13
C THR A 250 2.83 22.31 -11.04
N ALA A 251 4.01 22.89 -11.20
CA ALA A 251 4.60 23.80 -10.24
C ALA A 251 5.08 25.08 -10.91
N SER A 252 5.00 26.21 -10.21
CA SER A 252 5.50 27.50 -10.69
C SER A 252 6.01 28.36 -9.55
N ILE A 253 7.04 29.16 -9.81
CA ILE A 253 7.50 30.21 -8.90
C ILE A 253 6.67 31.45 -9.18
N ILE A 254 6.01 31.98 -8.14
CA ILE A 254 5.20 33.19 -8.20
C ILE A 254 5.93 34.33 -7.50
N HIS A 255 5.97 35.49 -8.14
CA HIS A 255 6.47 36.74 -7.57
C HIS A 255 5.47 37.86 -7.88
N ASP A 256 5.10 38.64 -6.86
CA ASP A 256 4.09 39.71 -6.95
C ASP A 256 2.77 39.25 -7.62
N GLY A 257 2.36 38.01 -7.34
CA GLY A 257 1.12 37.41 -7.85
C GLY A 257 1.17 36.98 -9.32
N SER A 258 2.35 37.01 -9.96
CA SER A 258 2.54 36.54 -11.33
C SER A 258 3.53 35.36 -11.36
N SER A 259 3.25 34.36 -12.19
CA SER A 259 4.22 33.28 -12.44
C SER A 259 5.43 33.84 -13.19
N VAL A 260 6.61 33.64 -12.61
CA VAL A 260 7.90 34.08 -13.15
C VAL A 260 8.74 32.91 -13.67
N TYR A 261 8.40 31.68 -13.27
CA TYR A 261 9.03 30.46 -13.75
C TYR A 261 8.04 29.29 -13.62
N SER A 262 8.04 28.39 -14.60
CA SER A 262 7.20 27.19 -14.59
C SER A 262 8.04 25.95 -14.82
N PHE A 263 7.84 24.95 -13.97
CA PHE A 263 8.49 23.66 -14.10
C PHE A 263 7.79 22.80 -15.16
N PRO A 264 8.50 21.84 -15.77
CA PRO A 264 7.86 20.77 -16.54
C PRO A 264 6.80 20.05 -15.70
N THR A 265 5.73 19.57 -16.35
CA THR A 265 4.74 18.72 -15.68
C THR A 265 5.39 17.43 -15.21
N VAL A 266 5.27 17.13 -13.93
CA VAL A 266 5.75 15.90 -13.31
C VAL A 266 4.63 14.87 -13.35
N SER A 267 4.93 13.67 -13.81
CA SER A 267 4.04 12.50 -13.70
C SER A 267 4.58 11.61 -12.60
N VAL A 268 3.71 11.27 -11.64
CA VAL A 268 4.01 10.38 -10.53
C VAL A 268 3.26 9.06 -10.74
N ASP A 269 3.99 7.96 -10.55
CA ASP A 269 3.53 6.58 -10.58
C ASP A 269 3.98 5.93 -9.26
N GLY A 270 3.03 5.82 -8.33
CA GLY A 270 3.27 5.48 -6.92
C GLY A 270 4.33 6.36 -6.25
N ALA A 271 5.54 5.81 -6.05
CA ALA A 271 6.69 6.50 -5.47
C ALA A 271 7.71 7.04 -6.49
N SER A 272 7.49 6.83 -7.79
CA SER A 272 8.41 7.26 -8.85
C SER A 272 7.89 8.51 -9.54
N ALA A 273 8.77 9.47 -9.83
CA ALA A 273 8.43 10.71 -10.51
C ALA A 273 9.23 10.87 -11.81
N SER A 274 8.60 11.39 -12.86
CA SER A 274 9.26 11.65 -14.14
C SER A 274 8.73 12.91 -14.80
N TRP A 275 9.59 13.61 -15.54
CA TRP A 275 9.23 14.81 -16.30
C TRP A 275 10.14 14.98 -17.51
N ASP A 276 9.85 15.97 -18.35
CA ASP A 276 10.72 16.26 -19.50
C ASP A 276 12.07 16.77 -19.01
N GLY A 277 13.13 15.99 -19.29
CA GLY A 277 14.49 16.32 -18.90
C GLY A 277 14.97 15.78 -17.55
N GLY A 278 14.13 15.06 -16.79
CA GLY A 278 14.54 14.53 -15.47
C GLY A 278 13.62 13.45 -14.89
N SER A 279 14.03 12.94 -13.73
CA SER A 279 13.29 11.93 -12.96
C SER A 279 13.67 12.02 -11.49
N GLY A 280 12.75 11.64 -10.60
CA GLY A 280 12.95 11.67 -9.16
C GLY A 280 12.21 10.56 -8.44
N ILE A 281 12.32 10.57 -7.13
CA ILE A 281 11.56 9.71 -6.22
C ILE A 281 10.71 10.59 -5.30
N VAL A 282 9.54 10.09 -4.91
CA VAL A 282 8.71 10.72 -3.89
C VAL A 282 9.20 10.20 -2.54
N GLU A 283 9.91 11.04 -1.79
CA GLU A 283 10.39 10.70 -0.45
C GLU A 283 9.60 11.49 0.60
N ASN A 284 8.90 10.77 1.49
CA ASN A 284 8.06 11.39 2.53
C ASN A 284 7.08 12.45 1.98
N SER A 285 6.49 12.20 0.82
CA SER A 285 5.59 13.13 0.09
C SER A 285 6.29 14.29 -0.62
N TRP A 286 7.62 14.35 -0.64
CA TRP A 286 8.39 15.42 -1.28
C TRP A 286 9.13 14.95 -2.52
N ILE A 287 9.22 15.84 -3.50
CA ILE A 287 9.95 15.65 -4.75
C ILE A 287 10.86 16.87 -4.92
N GLU A 288 12.15 16.62 -5.14
CA GLU A 288 13.09 17.67 -5.56
C GLU A 288 12.93 17.90 -7.07
N LEU A 289 12.70 19.14 -7.46
CA LEU A 289 12.58 19.52 -8.86
C LEU A 289 13.94 19.97 -9.37
N GLU A 290 14.36 19.39 -10.48
CA GLU A 290 15.62 19.76 -11.12
C GLU A 290 15.48 21.06 -11.92
N GLY A 291 16.47 21.94 -11.77
CA GLY A 291 16.71 23.06 -12.66
C GLY A 291 17.97 22.84 -13.52
N GLU A 292 18.24 23.78 -14.42
CA GLU A 292 19.40 23.70 -15.32
C GLU A 292 20.74 23.97 -14.61
N GLY A 293 20.71 24.61 -13.45
CA GLY A 293 21.88 24.89 -12.62
C GLY A 293 22.31 23.68 -11.81
N SER A 294 23.62 23.55 -11.59
CA SER A 294 24.19 22.54 -10.69
C SER A 294 25.36 23.10 -9.90
N SER A 295 25.39 22.82 -8.60
CA SER A 295 26.48 23.18 -7.69
C SER A 295 26.83 22.00 -6.79
N SER A 296 28.01 22.01 -6.18
CA SER A 296 28.38 20.99 -5.19
C SER A 296 28.20 21.53 -3.78
N ASN A 297 27.51 20.78 -2.93
CA ASN A 297 27.39 21.10 -1.51
C ASN A 297 28.73 20.89 -0.77
N ALA A 298 28.77 21.21 0.52
CA ALA A 298 29.96 21.05 1.34
C ALA A 298 30.48 19.60 1.44
N PHE A 299 29.65 18.61 1.09
CA PHE A 299 29.98 17.19 1.07
C PHE A 299 30.34 16.67 -0.34
N GLY A 300 30.30 17.54 -1.35
CA GLY A 300 30.60 17.20 -2.75
C GLY A 300 29.42 16.57 -3.51
N GLU A 301 28.22 16.60 -2.96
CA GLU A 301 27.01 16.14 -3.65
C GLU A 301 26.49 17.24 -4.56
N ALA A 302 26.04 16.86 -5.76
CA ALA A 302 25.46 17.79 -6.70
C ALA A 302 24.06 18.20 -6.23
N ILE A 303 23.82 19.50 -6.11
CA ILE A 303 22.51 20.11 -5.91
C ILE A 303 22.09 20.72 -7.24
N SER A 304 20.92 20.34 -7.75
CA SER A 304 20.28 20.99 -8.88
C SER A 304 19.50 22.22 -8.40
N PHE A 305 19.49 23.30 -9.20
CA PHE A 305 18.79 24.53 -8.87
C PHE A 305 18.34 25.26 -10.13
N VAL A 306 17.29 26.09 -10.00
CA VAL A 306 16.86 27.03 -11.03
C VAL A 306 17.76 28.26 -10.97
N ASN A 307 18.39 28.64 -12.09
CA ASN A 307 19.28 29.80 -12.10
C ASN A 307 18.50 31.08 -11.79
N ARG A 308 19.11 32.01 -11.06
CA ARG A 308 18.50 33.29 -10.71
C ARG A 308 17.96 34.02 -11.93
N ASP A 309 18.73 34.07 -13.01
CA ASP A 309 18.38 34.77 -14.25
C ASP A 309 17.10 34.24 -14.92
N ASP A 310 16.68 33.01 -14.60
CA ASP A 310 15.50 32.39 -15.20
C ASP A 310 14.18 32.84 -14.55
N PHE A 311 14.21 33.36 -13.32
CA PHE A 311 13.01 33.76 -12.56
C PHE A 311 13.09 35.17 -11.94
N TYR A 312 14.27 35.74 -11.79
CA TYR A 312 14.49 37.04 -11.15
C TYR A 312 13.88 38.19 -11.97
N GLN A 313 13.18 39.11 -11.29
CA GLN A 313 12.45 40.21 -11.94
C GLN A 313 13.12 41.59 -11.79
N GLY A 314 14.34 41.64 -11.23
CA GLY A 314 15.08 42.89 -11.08
C GLY A 314 14.97 43.55 -9.72
N ASP A 315 14.37 42.89 -8.73
CA ASP A 315 14.27 43.40 -7.36
C ASP A 315 14.24 42.31 -6.27
N ASP A 316 14.58 42.72 -5.04
CA ASP A 316 14.37 41.93 -3.82
C ASP A 316 12.88 41.80 -3.53
N GLY A 317 12.41 40.58 -3.25
CA GLY A 317 10.99 40.40 -3.05
C GLY A 317 10.59 39.01 -2.60
N CYS A 318 9.27 38.84 -2.48
CA CYS A 318 8.63 37.61 -2.04
C CYS A 318 8.47 36.64 -3.22
N TYR A 319 8.91 35.41 -3.01
CA TYR A 319 8.74 34.30 -3.94
C TYR A 319 8.02 33.17 -3.22
N ILE A 320 6.97 32.63 -3.83
CA ILE A 320 6.23 31.46 -3.35
C ILE A 320 6.21 30.40 -4.46
N VAL A 321 5.97 29.15 -4.10
CA VAL A 321 5.75 28.08 -5.08
C VAL A 321 4.25 27.80 -5.14
N GLU A 322 3.66 27.88 -6.31
CA GLU A 322 2.31 27.38 -6.55
C GLU A 322 2.41 25.95 -7.07
N VAL A 323 1.65 25.03 -6.47
CA VAL A 323 1.62 23.60 -6.81
C VAL A 323 0.18 23.20 -7.10
N THR A 324 -0.04 22.55 -8.23
CA THR A 324 -1.32 21.94 -8.57
C THR A 324 -1.12 20.46 -8.87
N VAL A 325 -1.90 19.64 -8.17
CA VAL A 325 -2.00 18.19 -8.37
C VAL A 325 -3.29 17.90 -9.13
N ILE A 326 -3.17 17.08 -10.16
CA ILE A 326 -4.29 16.55 -10.95
C ILE A 326 -4.24 15.03 -10.79
N HIS A 327 -5.26 14.48 -10.13
CA HIS A 327 -5.34 13.04 -9.87
C HIS A 327 -5.72 12.26 -11.11
N SER A 328 -5.24 11.03 -11.19
CA SER A 328 -5.87 10.03 -12.04
C SER A 328 -7.19 9.59 -11.42
N SER A 329 -8.26 9.54 -12.23
CA SER A 329 -9.53 8.95 -11.80
C SER A 329 -9.29 7.52 -11.29
N PRO A 330 -9.89 7.10 -10.17
CA PRO A 330 -11.02 7.71 -9.45
C PRO A 330 -10.63 8.51 -8.18
N PHE A 331 -9.36 8.87 -8.01
CA PHE A 331 -8.82 9.14 -6.67
C PHE A 331 -8.96 10.58 -6.16
N GLY A 332 -9.71 11.46 -6.84
CA GLY A 332 -9.99 12.80 -6.34
C GLY A 332 -10.27 13.81 -7.45
N ASP A 333 -10.64 15.01 -7.00
CA ASP A 333 -10.64 16.22 -7.84
C ASP A 333 -9.26 16.89 -7.77
N ASP A 334 -8.95 17.73 -8.75
CA ASP A 334 -7.71 18.53 -8.78
C ASP A 334 -7.55 19.37 -7.51
N VAL A 335 -6.33 19.38 -6.96
CA VAL A 335 -5.96 20.16 -5.77
C VAL A 335 -4.91 21.19 -6.15
N THR A 336 -5.23 22.46 -5.97
CA THR A 336 -4.27 23.57 -6.11
C THR A 336 -3.99 24.17 -4.75
N GLY A 337 -2.72 24.38 -4.44
CA GLY A 337 -2.26 25.08 -3.26
C GLY A 337 -1.01 25.91 -3.52
N THR A 338 -0.77 26.88 -2.65
CA THR A 338 0.46 27.67 -2.64
C THR A 338 1.30 27.23 -1.46
N SER A 339 2.62 27.36 -1.58
CA SER A 339 3.54 27.02 -0.52
C SER A 339 3.14 27.67 0.79
N SER A 340 3.21 26.90 1.86
CA SER A 340 3.03 27.39 3.23
C SER A 340 4.16 28.36 3.63
N GLN A 341 5.30 28.28 2.93
CA GLN A 341 6.47 29.11 3.10
C GLN A 341 6.71 29.93 1.84
N GLY A 342 6.43 31.23 1.92
CA GLY A 342 6.98 32.21 0.98
C GLY A 342 8.30 32.74 1.52
N TRP A 343 9.26 32.96 0.64
CA TRP A 343 10.56 33.47 1.02
C TRP A 343 10.83 34.81 0.36
N LYS A 344 11.07 35.81 1.19
CA LYS A 344 11.61 37.09 0.79
C LYS A 344 13.13 36.95 0.67
N PHE A 345 13.62 37.10 -0.55
CA PHE A 345 15.04 37.07 -0.82
C PHE A 345 15.61 38.48 -0.98
N PHE A 346 16.78 38.70 -0.39
CA PHE A 346 17.52 39.95 -0.41
C PHE A 346 18.71 39.85 -1.37
N TRP A 347 18.41 39.58 -2.64
CA TRP A 347 19.39 39.33 -3.70
C TRP A 347 20.34 40.51 -3.89
N GLU A 348 19.82 41.68 -4.23
CA GLU A 348 20.61 42.87 -4.53
C GLU A 348 21.23 43.45 -3.27
N TYR A 349 20.46 43.50 -2.17
CA TYR A 349 21.00 44.00 -0.91
C TYR A 349 22.22 43.19 -0.47
N ASN A 350 22.19 41.86 -0.52
CA ASN A 350 23.31 41.06 -0.03
C ASN A 350 24.52 41.08 -0.96
N GLU A 351 24.32 41.25 -2.26
CA GLU A 351 25.42 41.40 -3.24
C GLU A 351 26.04 42.80 -3.18
N SER A 352 25.28 43.85 -2.83
CA SER A 352 25.75 45.25 -2.84
C SER A 352 26.00 45.87 -1.47
N ARG A 353 25.75 45.15 -0.36
CA ARG A 353 25.93 45.65 1.02
C ARG A 353 27.35 46.13 1.30
N ASP A 354 27.54 47.15 2.12
CA ASP A 354 28.88 47.59 2.48
C ASP A 354 29.53 46.62 3.48
N THR A 355 30.54 45.86 3.05
CA THR A 355 31.30 44.96 3.92
C THR A 355 32.61 45.56 4.42
N ASP A 356 32.98 46.76 3.92
CA ASP A 356 34.22 47.42 4.25
C ASP A 356 34.06 48.24 5.53
N ASN A 357 34.86 47.91 6.55
CA ASN A 357 34.83 48.58 7.85
C ASN A 357 35.56 49.95 7.83
N GLU A 358 35.54 50.67 6.70
CA GLU A 358 36.24 51.96 6.54
C GLU A 358 35.59 53.08 7.37
N ASP A 359 34.28 52.98 7.61
CA ASP A 359 33.46 53.92 8.41
C ASP A 359 33.35 53.52 9.90
N GLY A 360 33.56 52.25 10.23
CA GLY A 360 33.25 51.69 11.56
C GLY A 360 31.89 50.98 11.65
N SER A 361 31.16 50.86 10.52
CA SER A 361 29.91 50.13 10.37
C SER A 361 29.95 49.27 9.11
N THR A 362 29.69 47.98 9.24
CA THR A 362 29.48 47.05 8.11
C THR A 362 28.01 46.68 8.04
N ASP A 363 27.43 46.66 6.85
CA ASP A 363 26.06 46.23 6.65
C ASP A 363 25.92 44.70 6.85
N PRO A 364 25.04 44.27 7.76
CA PRO A 364 24.88 42.85 8.05
C PRO A 364 24.22 42.13 6.86
N TYR A 365 24.60 40.87 6.66
CA TYR A 365 23.91 39.96 5.75
C TYR A 365 22.47 39.77 6.21
N LYS A 366 21.52 39.80 5.26
CA LYS A 366 20.11 39.51 5.52
C LYS A 366 19.77 38.12 5.02
N PRO A 367 19.46 37.16 5.91
CA PRO A 367 18.98 35.85 5.48
C PRO A 367 17.62 35.98 4.79
N ALA A 368 17.22 34.95 4.04
CA ALA A 368 15.86 34.83 3.55
C ALA A 368 14.87 34.89 4.73
N GLU A 369 13.79 35.66 4.56
CA GLU A 369 12.75 35.85 5.58
C GLU A 369 11.42 35.30 5.07
N SER A 370 10.55 34.84 5.96
CA SER A 370 9.20 34.46 5.56
C SER A 370 8.43 35.66 5.02
N CYS A 371 7.77 35.48 3.87
CA CYS A 371 6.59 36.24 3.50
C CYS A 371 5.42 35.81 4.39
#